data_AF-A0A517LJY4-F1
#
_entry.id   AF-A0A517LJY4-F1
#
_cell.length_a   1.000
_cell.length_b   1.000
_cell.length_c   1.000
_cell.angle_alpha   90.00
_cell.angle_beta   90.00
_cell.angle_gamma   90.00
#
_symmetry.space_group_name_H-M   'P 1'
#
loop_
_entity.id
_entity.type
_entity.pdbx_description
1 polymer ?
#
loop_
_entity_poly.entity_id
_entity_poly.type
_entity_poly.pdbx_seq_one_letter_code
_entity_poly.pdbx_strand_id
1 'polypeptide(L)'
;MNSASTRSRIKVNVKTQADRMKLHVTSSEQQDGEPTSKRQKISQSSHEQKEIGDVKSGTKGLQNISDPISVKILDVRLSPKQIMIDSIDAYAEDKFKIVKLREAKIQAENKAKALEKRVQELETHNQNLEAKLRHRKSTRAITAKNGDPEASKTGEGDVEDTKAEVKKPEERVEELENQVMELEAELDEAQDTIFNMDDNAKWTPKQDSEIRERLCKLETKIRRYCERHAGEFSNRTSAKARFPIPDDIAEEIWLRSNNRSTEGLTDEILCRTEPWLILSAWMNCFFYRKIFGNPFFFTNELLKSVQEEFEKTDFASAIHVLLLDLRKSDDKDGLKLRCDLMRALYPRDTSEKAKDRRKKTLTAVRKACHGLTHEFLKGPASRKTLPPPDKESVQVLLEIVTSLGILSLDISTQRSAVILKRKNQLPRVFSLSDSLLEPNSLHEKELTIDEEQLENRHIMLVTCPGLVLRGSSDGTDKESLRILRKAIVWMGEPEDEGDN
;
A
#
# COMPACT_ATOMS: atom_id res chain seq x y z
N MET A 1 -32.74 30.06 34.71
CA MET A 1 -31.37 30.20 35.23
C MET A 1 -30.34 29.28 34.55
N ASN A 2 -30.58 28.73 33.36
CA ASN A 2 -29.67 27.78 32.68
C ASN A 2 -29.20 28.22 31.27
N SER A 3 -28.93 29.50 31.00
CA SER A 3 -28.39 29.94 29.69
C SER A 3 -26.97 30.52 29.72
N ALA A 4 -26.38 30.70 30.92
CA ALA A 4 -25.05 31.28 31.06
C ALA A 4 -23.89 30.26 30.90
N SER A 5 -24.19 28.94 30.98
CA SER A 5 -23.15 27.90 30.98
C SER A 5 -22.67 27.48 29.59
N THR A 6 -23.42 27.78 28.52
CA THR A 6 -23.08 27.36 27.14
C THR A 6 -22.20 28.41 26.44
N ARG A 7 -22.43 29.70 26.69
CA ARG A 7 -21.65 30.82 26.11
C ARG A 7 -20.18 30.87 26.55
N SER A 8 -19.81 30.27 27.68
CA SER A 8 -18.41 30.24 28.15
C SER A 8 -17.57 29.14 27.50
N ARG A 9 -18.17 28.03 27.03
CA ARG A 9 -17.43 26.92 26.39
C ARG A 9 -17.02 27.22 24.95
N ILE A 10 -17.82 27.99 24.20
CA ILE A 10 -17.54 28.29 22.78
C ILE A 10 -16.40 29.31 22.63
N LYS A 11 -16.33 30.35 23.48
CA LYS A 11 -15.22 31.32 23.47
C LYS A 11 -13.85 30.72 23.80
N VAL A 12 -13.82 29.61 24.55
CA VAL A 12 -12.57 28.90 24.88
C VAL A 12 -12.06 28.10 23.67
N ASN A 13 -12.94 27.57 22.82
CA ASN A 13 -12.53 26.76 21.67
C ASN A 13 -11.95 27.61 20.51
N VAL A 14 -12.58 28.76 20.21
CA VAL A 14 -12.14 29.64 19.10
C VAL A 14 -10.76 30.27 19.37
N LYS A 15 -10.46 30.61 20.63
CA LYS A 15 -9.14 31.15 21.00
C LYS A 15 -8.03 30.10 20.91
N THR A 16 -8.35 28.85 21.24
CA THR A 16 -7.39 27.72 21.20
C THR A 16 -7.04 27.32 19.75
N GLN A 17 -7.96 27.51 18.79
CA GLN A 17 -7.73 27.21 17.38
C GLN A 17 -6.93 28.32 16.66
N ALA A 18 -7.17 29.59 17.02
CA ALA A 18 -6.35 30.72 16.55
C ALA A 18 -4.90 30.67 17.05
N ASP A 19 -4.67 30.17 18.27
CA ASP A 19 -3.33 29.98 18.83
C ASP A 19 -2.61 28.77 18.21
N ARG A 20 -3.35 27.72 17.78
CA ARG A 20 -2.77 26.58 17.03
C ARG A 20 -2.31 26.97 15.63
N MET A 21 -2.96 27.93 14.96
CA MET A 21 -2.53 28.39 13.62
C MET A 21 -1.31 29.32 13.64
N LYS A 22 -0.98 29.95 14.78
CA LYS A 22 0.20 30.82 14.91
C LYS A 22 1.51 30.08 15.24
N LEU A 23 1.45 28.80 15.61
CA LEU A 23 2.62 28.01 16.00
C LEU A 23 3.38 27.34 14.85
N HIS A 24 2.99 27.55 13.58
CA HIS A 24 3.67 26.95 12.43
C HIS A 24 4.50 27.90 11.55
N VAL A 25 4.74 29.13 11.99
CA VAL A 25 5.66 30.05 11.30
C VAL A 25 6.46 30.83 12.33
N THR A 26 7.55 30.25 12.86
CA THR A 26 8.81 30.95 13.19
C THR A 26 9.91 30.00 13.68
N SER A 27 11.12 30.27 13.18
CA SER A 27 12.45 30.01 13.75
C SER A 27 13.04 28.59 13.78
N SER A 28 13.95 28.36 12.83
CA SER A 28 15.21 27.65 13.08
C SER A 28 16.38 28.63 12.89
N GLU A 29 16.86 29.19 14.00
CA GLU A 29 18.16 29.86 14.08
C GLU A 29 18.99 29.18 15.17
N GLN A 30 20.29 29.08 14.90
CA GLN A 30 21.31 28.31 15.61
C GLN A 30 21.48 28.73 17.07
N GLN A 31 21.84 27.77 17.94
CA GLN A 31 22.94 27.99 18.89
C GLN A 31 23.52 26.70 19.46
N ASP A 32 24.86 26.75 19.58
CA ASP A 32 25.77 25.76 20.13
C ASP A 32 25.53 25.41 21.61
N GLY A 33 25.92 24.20 22.00
CA GLY A 33 26.02 23.81 23.41
C GLY A 33 26.30 22.33 23.64
N GLU A 34 27.57 21.95 23.74
CA GLU A 34 28.04 20.88 24.64
C GLU A 34 27.68 21.23 26.11
N PRO A 35 27.62 20.32 27.11
CA PRO A 35 28.55 19.18 27.30
C PRO A 35 28.00 17.91 28.04
N THR A 36 28.94 16.98 28.25
CA THR A 36 29.12 16.04 29.40
C THR A 36 28.18 14.85 29.65
N SER A 37 28.71 13.67 29.27
CA SER A 37 28.90 12.44 30.07
C SER A 37 28.15 12.30 31.42
N LYS A 38 27.34 11.24 31.53
CA LYS A 38 27.34 10.34 32.70
C LYS A 38 26.69 8.98 32.39
N ARG A 39 27.44 7.93 32.76
CA ARG A 39 27.08 6.51 32.90
C ARG A 39 25.71 6.27 33.53
N GLN A 40 25.00 5.27 33.03
CA GLN A 40 24.31 4.32 33.92
C GLN A 40 24.23 2.92 33.29
N LYS A 41 24.90 1.97 33.96
CA LYS A 41 24.72 0.53 33.79
C LYS A 41 23.36 0.17 34.41
N ILE A 42 22.51 -0.54 33.69
CA ILE A 42 21.42 -1.31 34.30
C ILE A 42 21.52 -2.75 33.80
N SER A 43 21.51 -3.61 34.79
CA SER A 43 21.68 -5.05 34.81
C SER A 43 20.44 -5.81 34.32
N GLN A 44 20.73 -7.04 33.90
CA GLN A 44 19.82 -8.15 33.65
C GLN A 44 18.74 -8.34 34.73
N SER A 45 17.54 -8.75 34.32
CA SER A 45 16.72 -9.66 35.12
C SER A 45 15.88 -10.57 34.23
N SER A 46 16.05 -11.85 34.47
CA SER A 46 15.29 -12.99 33.98
C SER A 46 13.96 -13.12 34.73
N HIS A 47 12.89 -13.50 34.03
CA HIS A 47 11.80 -14.41 34.46
C HIS A 47 10.80 -14.53 33.29
N GLU A 48 10.61 -15.70 32.69
CA GLU A 48 9.82 -16.86 33.11
C GLU A 48 8.29 -16.73 32.97
N GLN A 49 7.76 -17.68 32.19
CA GLN A 49 6.43 -18.29 32.21
C GLN A 49 5.21 -17.46 31.76
N LYS A 50 4.53 -17.93 30.70
CA LYS A 50 3.33 -18.78 30.90
C LYS A 50 2.72 -19.29 29.59
N GLU A 51 2.32 -20.55 29.66
CA GLU A 51 1.45 -21.29 28.75
C GLU A 51 0.07 -20.64 28.61
N ILE A 52 -0.44 -20.60 27.37
CA ILE A 52 -1.86 -20.55 26.99
C ILE A 52 -1.87 -21.32 25.65
N GLY A 53 -2.59 -22.40 25.43
CA GLY A 53 -3.91 -22.81 25.90
C GLY A 53 -4.71 -23.16 24.64
N ASP A 54 -4.87 -24.46 24.38
CA ASP A 54 -5.55 -25.03 23.21
C ASP A 54 -6.99 -24.50 23.06
N VAL A 55 -7.32 -23.96 21.89
CA VAL A 55 -8.69 -23.65 21.49
C VAL A 55 -9.09 -24.53 20.31
N LYS A 56 -9.94 -25.53 20.62
CA LYS A 56 -10.71 -26.30 19.64
C LYS A 56 -11.94 -25.50 19.20
N SER A 57 -12.06 -25.24 17.91
CA SER A 57 -13.32 -24.95 17.21
C SER A 57 -13.14 -25.46 15.77
N GLY A 58 -13.90 -26.40 15.22
CA GLY A 58 -15.36 -26.50 15.25
C GLY A 58 -15.91 -26.12 13.87
N THR A 59 -15.49 -26.80 12.81
CA THR A 59 -15.98 -26.54 11.44
C THR A 59 -17.14 -27.47 11.10
N LYS A 60 -18.36 -26.94 11.17
CA LYS A 60 -19.55 -27.52 10.52
C LYS A 60 -19.75 -26.85 9.16
N GLY A 61 -20.06 -27.69 8.18
CA GLY A 61 -20.10 -27.35 6.76
C GLY A 61 -21.18 -26.38 6.33
N LEU A 62 -20.95 -25.81 5.15
CA LEU A 62 -21.96 -25.22 4.29
C LEU A 62 -21.77 -25.76 2.89
N GLN A 63 -22.84 -26.36 2.38
CA GLN A 63 -22.98 -26.96 1.07
C GLN A 63 -23.23 -25.88 0.01
N ASN A 64 -22.55 -26.05 -1.12
CA ASN A 64 -23.02 -25.92 -2.51
C ASN A 64 -24.24 -25.03 -2.80
N ILE A 65 -24.00 -23.90 -3.46
CA ILE A 65 -24.89 -23.35 -4.49
C ILE A 65 -23.99 -22.91 -5.65
N SER A 66 -24.04 -23.64 -6.76
CA SER A 66 -23.37 -23.29 -8.02
C SER A 66 -24.42 -23.13 -9.11
N ASP A 67 -24.72 -21.89 -9.48
CA ASP A 67 -25.37 -21.58 -10.75
C ASP A 67 -24.32 -20.96 -11.70
N PRO A 68 -24.18 -21.46 -12.94
CA PRO A 68 -23.21 -20.93 -13.89
C PRO A 68 -23.73 -19.64 -14.52
N ILE A 69 -23.12 -18.50 -14.17
CA ILE A 69 -23.31 -17.25 -14.90
C ILE A 69 -22.50 -17.33 -16.21
N SER A 70 -23.19 -17.54 -17.33
CA SER A 70 -22.60 -17.38 -18.66
C SER A 70 -22.23 -15.92 -18.91
N VAL A 71 -20.97 -15.57 -18.68
CA VAL A 71 -20.42 -14.26 -19.06
C VAL A 71 -20.01 -14.31 -20.53
N LYS A 72 -20.81 -13.66 -21.40
CA LYS A 72 -20.39 -13.37 -22.78
C LYS A 72 -19.26 -12.34 -22.73
N ILE A 73 -18.02 -12.78 -22.95
CA ILE A 73 -16.86 -11.90 -23.09
C ILE A 73 -16.92 -11.28 -24.49
N LEU A 74 -17.36 -10.02 -24.56
CA LEU A 74 -17.25 -9.19 -25.76
C LEU A 74 -15.82 -8.64 -25.84
N ASP A 75 -15.05 -9.18 -26.80
CA ASP A 75 -13.65 -8.84 -27.03
C ASP A 75 -13.56 -7.49 -27.79
N VAL A 76 -13.71 -6.38 -27.06
CA VAL A 76 -13.57 -5.03 -27.63
C VAL A 76 -12.08 -4.64 -27.55
N ARG A 77 -11.33 -4.94 -28.62
CA ARG A 77 -9.96 -4.45 -28.80
C ARG A 77 -9.97 -2.95 -29.10
N LEU A 78 -9.86 -2.13 -28.06
CA LEU A 78 -9.57 -0.70 -28.23
C LEU A 78 -8.12 -0.52 -28.73
N SER A 79 -7.93 0.34 -29.72
CA SER A 79 -6.59 0.62 -30.24
C SER A 79 -5.73 1.34 -29.17
N PRO A 80 -4.40 1.16 -29.14
CA PRO A 80 -3.51 1.87 -28.21
C PRO A 80 -3.65 3.40 -28.25
N LYS A 81 -4.02 3.97 -29.41
CA LYS A 81 -4.33 5.39 -29.54
C LYS A 81 -5.62 5.78 -28.82
N GLN A 82 -6.64 4.93 -28.89
CA GLN A 82 -7.91 5.15 -28.19
C GLN A 82 -7.71 5.09 -26.68
N ILE A 83 -6.96 4.11 -26.18
CA ILE A 83 -6.61 3.99 -24.75
C ILE A 83 -5.85 5.24 -24.25
N MET A 84 -4.96 5.79 -25.08
CA MET A 84 -4.23 7.02 -24.75
C MET A 84 -5.15 8.25 -24.71
N ILE A 85 -6.08 8.37 -25.67
CA ILE A 85 -7.08 9.45 -25.70
C ILE A 85 -7.99 9.37 -24.47
N ASP A 86 -8.54 8.19 -24.19
CA ASP A 86 -9.42 7.96 -23.04
C ASP A 86 -8.71 8.27 -21.71
N SER A 87 -7.40 7.98 -21.62
CA SER A 87 -6.58 8.32 -20.45
C SER A 87 -6.30 9.82 -20.31
N ILE A 88 -6.18 10.56 -21.40
CA ILE A 88 -5.99 12.02 -21.39
C ILE A 88 -7.30 12.71 -21.00
N ASP A 89 -8.43 12.24 -21.54
CA ASP A 89 -9.76 12.78 -21.23
C ASP A 89 -10.11 12.54 -19.76
N ALA A 90 -9.84 11.34 -19.23
CA ALA A 90 -10.01 11.03 -17.80
C ALA A 90 -9.16 11.96 -16.90
N TYR A 91 -7.90 12.22 -17.29
CA TYR A 91 -7.03 13.14 -16.55
C TYR A 91 -7.52 14.60 -16.62
N ALA A 92 -8.04 15.03 -17.78
CA ALA A 92 -8.60 16.35 -17.95
C ALA A 92 -9.87 16.54 -17.10
N GLU A 93 -10.74 15.53 -17.04
CA GLU A 93 -11.93 15.53 -16.19
C GLU A 93 -11.59 15.63 -14.70
N ASP A 94 -10.61 14.85 -14.23
CA ASP A 94 -10.18 14.90 -12.83
C ASP A 94 -9.55 16.25 -12.46
N LYS A 95 -8.72 16.81 -13.36
CA LYS A 95 -8.17 18.15 -13.15
C LYS A 95 -9.25 19.22 -13.11
N PHE A 96 -10.29 19.11 -13.95
CA PHE A 96 -11.42 20.02 -13.96
C PHE A 96 -12.27 19.90 -12.69
N LYS A 97 -12.47 18.68 -12.17
CA LYS A 97 -13.12 18.44 -10.87
C LYS A 97 -12.34 19.10 -9.73
N ILE A 98 -11.01 18.98 -9.71
CA ILE A 98 -10.16 19.62 -8.68
C ILE A 98 -10.30 21.14 -8.71
N VAL A 99 -10.30 21.77 -9.89
CA VAL A 99 -10.49 23.23 -10.02
C VAL A 99 -11.87 23.64 -9.49
N LYS A 100 -12.94 22.93 -9.89
CA LYS A 100 -14.30 23.20 -9.38
C LYS A 100 -14.41 23.04 -7.87
N LEU A 101 -13.80 22.02 -7.29
CA LEU A 101 -13.79 21.81 -5.84
C LEU A 101 -13.03 22.93 -5.11
N ARG A 102 -11.91 23.41 -5.67
CA ARG A 102 -11.19 24.57 -5.11
C ARG A 102 -12.02 25.86 -5.17
N GLU A 103 -12.74 26.09 -6.26
CA GLU A 103 -13.66 27.22 -6.38
C GLU A 103 -14.83 27.14 -5.39
N ALA A 104 -15.44 25.95 -5.25
CA ALA A 104 -16.49 25.69 -4.28
C ALA A 104 -16.01 25.93 -2.84
N LYS A 105 -14.79 25.48 -2.51
CA LYS A 105 -14.15 25.73 -1.21
C LYS A 105 -14.02 27.23 -0.92
N ILE A 106 -13.48 28.00 -1.87
CA ILE A 106 -13.32 29.46 -1.71
C ILE A 106 -14.69 30.13 -1.52
N GLN A 107 -15.72 29.69 -2.23
CA GLN A 107 -17.08 30.20 -2.06
C GLN A 107 -17.67 29.86 -0.69
N ALA A 108 -17.48 28.64 -0.19
CA ALA A 108 -17.92 28.22 1.13
C ALA A 108 -17.23 29.03 2.24
N GLU A 109 -15.90 29.21 2.18
CA GLU A 109 -15.14 30.03 3.14
C GLU A 109 -15.63 31.49 3.17
N ASN A 110 -15.93 32.06 2.00
CA ASN A 110 -16.45 33.43 1.91
C ASN A 110 -17.86 33.55 2.50
N LYS A 111 -18.72 32.55 2.28
CA LYS A 111 -20.06 32.49 2.87
C LYS A 111 -19.99 32.35 4.40
N ALA A 112 -19.15 31.46 4.91
CA ALA A 112 -18.95 31.26 6.34
C ALA A 112 -18.51 32.57 7.02
N LYS A 113 -17.50 33.26 6.48
CA LYS A 113 -17.05 34.57 7.01
C LYS A 113 -18.15 35.63 6.97
N ALA A 114 -18.98 35.65 5.93
CA ALA A 114 -20.10 36.58 5.84
C ALA A 114 -21.19 36.30 6.89
N LEU A 115 -21.48 35.02 7.16
CA LEU A 115 -22.42 34.59 8.19
C LEU A 115 -21.89 34.91 9.59
N GLU A 116 -20.62 34.63 9.89
CA GLU A 116 -19.98 34.97 11.17
C GLU A 116 -20.09 36.48 11.47
N LYS A 117 -19.80 37.32 10.47
CA LYS A 117 -19.94 38.77 10.63
C LYS A 117 -21.37 39.17 10.95
N ARG A 118 -22.36 38.54 10.30
CA ARG A 118 -23.78 38.81 10.54
C ARG A 118 -24.25 38.33 11.91
N VAL A 119 -23.71 37.21 12.40
CA VAL A 119 -23.93 36.75 13.78
C VAL A 119 -23.39 37.79 14.77
N GLN A 120 -22.17 38.29 14.58
CA GLN A 120 -21.60 39.34 15.44
C GLN A 120 -22.45 40.63 15.43
N GLU A 121 -22.94 41.06 14.27
CA GLU A 121 -23.84 42.22 14.16
C GLU A 121 -25.15 42.00 14.93
N LEU A 122 -25.76 40.82 14.83
CA LEU A 122 -26.97 40.47 15.58
C LEU A 122 -26.72 40.37 17.09
N GLU A 123 -25.59 39.80 17.51
CA GLU A 123 -25.21 39.73 18.92
C GLU A 123 -25.06 41.14 19.53
N THR A 124 -24.40 42.06 18.82
CA THR A 124 -24.27 43.46 19.29
C THR A 124 -25.61 44.17 19.32
N HIS A 125 -26.50 43.90 18.36
CA HIS A 125 -27.86 44.43 18.36
C HIS A 125 -28.67 43.90 19.56
N ASN A 126 -28.58 42.60 19.86
CA ASN A 126 -29.23 41.98 21.02
C ASN A 126 -28.70 42.55 22.34
N GLN A 127 -27.39 42.74 22.49
CA GLN A 127 -26.82 43.38 23.67
C GLN A 127 -27.37 44.80 23.89
N ASN A 128 -27.55 45.56 22.81
CA ASN A 128 -28.16 46.89 22.87
C ASN A 128 -29.65 46.84 23.25
N LEU A 129 -30.42 45.90 22.70
CA LEU A 129 -31.84 45.71 23.06
C LEU A 129 -31.98 45.29 24.53
N GLU A 130 -31.17 44.33 25.00
CA GLU A 130 -31.14 43.93 26.40
C GLU A 130 -30.81 45.11 27.33
N ALA A 131 -29.85 45.95 26.96
CA ALA A 131 -29.50 47.15 27.71
C ALA A 131 -30.66 48.16 27.77
N LYS A 132 -31.36 48.40 26.65
CA LYS A 132 -32.58 49.22 26.61
C LYS A 132 -33.69 48.65 27.49
N LEU A 133 -33.89 47.33 27.47
CA LEU A 133 -34.86 46.62 28.31
C LEU A 133 -34.54 46.78 29.80
N ARG A 134 -33.27 46.66 30.19
CA ARG A 134 -32.82 46.91 31.57
C ARG A 134 -33.07 48.35 31.98
N HIS A 135 -32.80 49.31 31.09
CA HIS A 135 -33.04 50.73 31.37
C HIS A 135 -34.53 51.04 31.55
N ARG A 136 -35.39 50.54 30.64
CA ARG A 136 -36.87 50.67 30.73
C ARG A 136 -37.44 50.04 32.00
N LYS A 137 -36.96 48.86 32.41
CA LYS A 137 -37.36 48.22 33.67
C LYS A 137 -36.94 49.04 34.88
N SER A 138 -35.74 49.63 34.85
CA SER A 138 -35.23 50.48 35.92
C SER A 138 -36.03 51.79 36.05
N THR A 139 -36.31 52.48 34.95
CA THR A 139 -37.16 53.68 34.95
C THR A 139 -38.58 53.37 35.42
N ARG A 140 -39.16 52.23 35.02
CA ARG A 140 -40.47 51.77 35.52
C ARG A 140 -40.47 51.49 37.03
N ALA A 141 -39.40 50.92 37.57
CA ALA A 141 -39.27 50.71 39.02
C ALA A 141 -39.17 52.04 39.80
N ILE A 142 -38.59 53.08 39.19
CA ILE A 142 -38.52 54.43 39.76
C ILE A 142 -39.89 55.13 39.69
N THR A 143 -40.60 55.08 38.56
CA THR A 143 -41.93 55.69 38.43
C THR A 143 -42.98 55.00 39.29
N ALA A 144 -42.93 53.67 39.43
CA ALA A 144 -43.81 52.92 40.33
C ALA A 144 -43.60 53.28 41.82
N LYS A 145 -42.37 53.63 42.23
CA LYS A 145 -42.08 54.14 43.58
C LYS A 145 -42.64 55.55 43.83
N ASN A 146 -42.87 56.32 42.77
CA ASN A 146 -43.36 57.70 42.85
C ASN A 146 -44.90 57.83 42.83
N GLY A 147 -45.64 56.71 42.82
CA GLY A 147 -47.07 56.69 43.12
C GLY A 147 -48.03 57.05 41.99
N ASP A 148 -47.61 56.95 40.72
CA ASP A 148 -48.47 57.20 39.55
C ASP A 148 -48.93 55.87 38.90
N PRO A 149 -50.16 55.39 39.18
CA PRO A 149 -50.62 54.06 38.76
C PRO A 149 -51.02 53.97 37.28
N GLU A 150 -51.30 55.08 36.58
CA GLU A 150 -51.65 55.05 35.15
C GLU A 150 -50.41 54.87 34.25
N ALA A 151 -49.25 55.40 34.65
CA ALA A 151 -47.98 55.21 33.93
C ALA A 151 -47.44 53.76 34.01
N SER A 152 -47.94 52.95 34.95
CA SER A 152 -47.49 51.56 35.16
C SER A 152 -48.10 50.55 34.18
N LYS A 153 -49.32 50.78 33.67
CA LYS A 153 -50.00 49.87 32.73
C LYS A 153 -49.51 50.01 31.29
N THR A 154 -49.21 51.23 30.82
CA THR A 154 -48.65 51.47 29.48
C THR A 154 -47.23 50.90 29.34
N GLY A 155 -46.42 50.92 30.40
CA GLY A 155 -45.08 50.32 30.39
C GLY A 155 -45.03 48.78 30.45
N GLU A 156 -46.18 48.09 30.53
CA GLU A 156 -46.25 46.62 30.53
C GLU A 156 -46.30 46.06 29.11
N GLY A 157 -47.09 46.67 28.23
CA GLY A 157 -47.09 46.38 26.79
C GLY A 157 -45.73 46.63 26.14
N ASP A 158 -45.08 47.76 26.48
CA ASP A 158 -43.74 48.10 25.97
C ASP A 158 -42.63 47.10 26.36
N VAL A 159 -42.78 46.40 27.49
CA VAL A 159 -41.82 45.39 27.97
C VAL A 159 -42.09 44.01 27.33
N GLU A 160 -43.36 43.69 27.05
CA GLU A 160 -43.74 42.50 26.31
C GLU A 160 -43.36 42.60 24.83
N ASP A 161 -43.61 43.75 24.20
CA ASP A 161 -43.22 44.02 22.81
C ASP A 161 -41.70 43.93 22.63
N THR A 162 -40.92 44.53 23.54
CA THR A 162 -39.45 44.43 23.49
C THR A 162 -38.93 43.03 23.81
N LYS A 163 -39.64 42.23 24.61
CA LYS A 163 -39.30 40.80 24.80
C LYS A 163 -39.55 39.98 23.54
N ALA A 164 -40.67 40.21 22.87
CA ALA A 164 -40.98 39.57 21.60
C ALA A 164 -39.98 39.98 20.50
N GLU A 165 -39.53 41.23 20.53
CA GLU A 165 -38.52 41.77 19.62
C GLU A 165 -37.11 41.19 19.86
N VAL A 166 -36.77 40.78 21.09
CA VAL A 166 -35.50 40.07 21.40
C VAL A 166 -35.54 38.58 21.06
N LYS A 167 -36.71 37.94 21.12
CA LYS A 167 -36.81 36.49 20.83
C LYS A 167 -36.53 36.16 19.36
N LYS A 168 -37.00 36.98 18.42
CA LYS A 168 -36.77 36.80 16.97
C LYS A 168 -35.28 36.77 16.57
N PRO A 169 -34.43 37.71 17.01
CA PRO A 169 -33.01 37.68 16.69
C PRO A 169 -32.25 36.55 17.43
N GLU A 170 -32.69 36.09 18.60
CA GLU A 170 -32.12 34.89 19.26
C GLU A 170 -32.33 33.63 18.41
N GLU A 171 -33.57 33.39 17.96
CA GLU A 171 -33.89 32.27 17.05
C GLU A 171 -33.08 32.38 15.74
N ARG A 172 -32.88 33.60 15.23
CA ARG A 172 -32.07 33.82 14.03
C ARG A 172 -30.58 33.58 14.23
N VAL A 173 -30.04 33.85 15.42
CA VAL A 173 -28.63 33.54 15.75
C VAL A 173 -28.43 32.03 15.80
N GLU A 174 -29.32 31.28 16.46
CA GLU A 174 -29.26 29.82 16.53
C GLU A 174 -29.33 29.18 15.14
N GLU A 175 -30.21 29.68 14.26
CA GLU A 175 -30.31 29.21 12.87
C GLU A 175 -29.00 29.46 12.08
N LEU A 176 -28.37 30.63 12.27
CA LEU A 176 -27.11 30.96 11.59
C LEU A 176 -25.93 30.16 12.15
N GLU A 177 -25.89 29.89 13.46
CA GLU A 177 -24.87 29.03 14.07
C GLU A 177 -24.94 27.61 13.52
N ASN A 178 -26.15 27.05 13.35
CA ASN A 178 -26.33 25.74 12.72
C ASN A 178 -25.87 25.73 11.26
N GLN A 179 -26.15 26.77 10.48
CA GLN A 179 -25.68 26.90 9.09
C GLN A 179 -24.15 27.00 9.00
N VAL A 180 -23.50 27.70 9.94
CA VAL A 180 -22.03 27.77 9.98
C VAL A 180 -21.45 26.39 10.26
N MET A 181 -22.00 25.66 11.24
CA MET A 181 -21.52 24.33 11.60
C MET A 181 -21.68 23.32 10.45
N GLU A 182 -22.78 23.38 9.70
CA GLU A 182 -23.01 22.55 8.51
C GLU A 182 -21.99 22.87 7.39
N LEU A 183 -21.75 24.15 7.12
CA LEU A 183 -20.75 24.59 6.14
C LEU A 183 -19.32 24.23 6.54
N GLU A 184 -18.98 24.25 7.83
CA GLU A 184 -17.68 23.79 8.33
C GLU A 184 -17.49 22.29 8.09
N ALA A 185 -18.52 21.47 8.35
CA ALA A 185 -18.47 20.04 8.07
C ALA A 185 -18.30 19.74 6.56
N GLU A 186 -19.04 20.45 5.69
CA GLU A 186 -18.86 20.35 4.24
C GLU A 186 -17.45 20.78 3.79
N LEU A 187 -16.89 21.81 4.43
CA LEU A 187 -15.54 22.28 4.14
C LEU A 187 -14.50 21.21 4.51
N ASP A 188 -14.64 20.58 5.67
CA ASP A 188 -13.75 19.52 6.12
C ASP A 188 -13.81 18.31 5.17
N GLU A 189 -15.01 17.89 4.76
CA GLU A 189 -15.19 16.81 3.78
C GLU A 189 -14.60 17.16 2.41
N ALA A 190 -14.79 18.39 1.94
CA ALA A 190 -14.20 18.87 0.69
C ALA A 190 -12.68 18.97 0.77
N GLN A 191 -12.13 19.39 1.91
CA GLN A 191 -10.68 19.43 2.14
C GLN A 191 -10.08 18.03 2.12
N ASP A 192 -10.67 17.08 2.85
CA ASP A 192 -10.24 15.68 2.85
C ASP A 192 -10.29 15.10 1.42
N THR A 193 -11.33 15.42 0.67
CA THR A 193 -11.45 14.99 -0.74
C THR A 193 -10.34 15.59 -1.60
N ILE A 194 -10.04 16.89 -1.47
CA ILE A 194 -8.98 17.56 -2.22
C ILE A 194 -7.59 17.01 -1.84
N PHE A 195 -7.30 16.81 -0.55
CA PHE A 195 -6.02 16.24 -0.11
C PHE A 195 -5.83 14.82 -0.62
N ASN A 196 -6.87 14.00 -0.56
CA ASN A 196 -6.84 12.65 -1.12
C ASN A 196 -6.65 12.66 -2.65
N MET A 197 -7.21 13.65 -3.35
CA MET A 197 -7.03 13.84 -4.79
C MET A 197 -5.63 14.35 -5.16
N ASP A 198 -5.05 15.31 -4.43
CA ASP A 198 -3.72 15.87 -4.71
C ASP A 198 -2.61 14.81 -4.47
N ASP A 199 -2.75 13.98 -3.43
CA ASP A 199 -1.86 12.84 -3.16
C ASP A 199 -1.89 11.79 -4.29
N ASN A 200 -3.04 11.62 -4.95
CA ASN A 200 -3.20 10.72 -6.08
C ASN A 200 -2.75 11.37 -7.41
N ALA A 201 -2.98 12.67 -7.59
CA ALA A 201 -2.65 13.40 -8.82
C ALA A 201 -1.13 13.44 -9.09
N LYS A 202 -0.31 13.49 -8.03
CA LYS A 202 1.16 13.49 -8.17
C LYS A 202 1.74 12.11 -8.50
N TRP A 203 0.99 11.03 -8.26
CA TRP A 203 1.49 9.67 -8.42
C TRP A 203 0.56 8.82 -9.28
N THR A 204 0.72 8.90 -10.60
CA THR A 204 0.10 7.94 -11.52
C THR A 204 0.85 6.62 -11.46
N PRO A 205 0.23 5.52 -10.99
CA PRO A 205 0.86 4.20 -11.01
C PRO A 205 1.17 3.79 -12.46
N LYS A 206 2.21 2.98 -12.64
CA LYS A 206 2.46 2.40 -13.97
C LYS A 206 1.32 1.46 -14.34
N GLN A 207 0.98 1.42 -15.62
CA GLN A 207 -0.03 0.51 -16.12
C GLN A 207 0.43 -0.94 -15.92
N ASP A 208 -0.50 -1.82 -15.56
CA ASP A 208 -0.21 -3.24 -15.33
C ASP A 208 0.36 -3.92 -16.59
N SER A 209 -0.07 -3.48 -17.78
CA SER A 209 0.48 -3.95 -19.07
C SER A 209 1.99 -3.70 -19.19
N GLU A 210 2.48 -2.52 -18.83
CA GLU A 210 3.92 -2.18 -18.83
C GLU A 210 4.67 -3.05 -17.83
N ILE A 211 4.09 -3.26 -16.64
CA ILE A 211 4.68 -4.11 -15.60
C ILE A 211 4.77 -5.56 -16.07
N ARG A 212 3.68 -6.10 -16.65
CA ARG A 212 3.62 -7.44 -17.24
C ARG A 212 4.67 -7.63 -18.32
N GLU A 213 4.77 -6.70 -19.27
CA GLU A 213 5.76 -6.76 -20.35
C GLU A 213 7.20 -6.79 -19.80
N ARG A 214 7.49 -5.98 -18.78
CA ARG A 214 8.81 -5.97 -18.13
C ARG A 214 9.09 -7.28 -17.38
N LEU A 215 8.10 -7.88 -16.72
CA LEU A 215 8.23 -9.20 -16.09
C LEU A 215 8.53 -10.29 -17.13
N CYS A 216 7.80 -10.32 -18.25
CA CYS A 216 8.05 -11.27 -19.34
C CYS A 216 9.46 -11.11 -19.91
N LYS A 217 9.91 -9.87 -20.19
CA LYS A 217 11.28 -9.61 -20.67
C LYS A 217 12.34 -10.08 -19.67
N LEU A 218 12.09 -9.92 -18.37
CA LEU A 218 13.01 -10.39 -17.34
C LEU A 218 13.04 -11.90 -17.26
N GLU A 219 11.91 -12.57 -17.38
CA GLU A 219 11.83 -14.03 -17.41
C GLU A 219 12.57 -14.60 -18.63
N THR A 220 12.42 -14.02 -19.83
CA THR A 220 13.24 -14.43 -20.99
C THR A 220 14.75 -14.25 -20.74
N LYS A 221 15.16 -13.17 -20.06
CA LYS A 221 16.58 -12.94 -19.72
C LYS A 221 17.10 -13.96 -18.71
N ILE A 222 16.30 -14.27 -17.69
CA ILE A 222 16.58 -15.30 -16.69
C ILE A 222 16.75 -16.65 -17.40
N ARG A 223 15.79 -17.03 -18.25
CA ARG A 223 15.85 -18.27 -19.02
C ARG A 223 17.13 -18.38 -19.85
N ARG A 224 17.44 -17.35 -20.67
CA ARG A 224 18.66 -17.33 -21.50
C ARG A 224 19.94 -17.40 -20.69
N TYR A 225 19.97 -16.72 -19.54
CA TYR A 225 21.10 -16.81 -18.61
C TYR A 225 21.26 -18.26 -18.12
N CYS A 226 20.17 -18.88 -17.68
CA CYS A 226 20.17 -20.26 -17.24
C CYS A 226 20.59 -21.23 -18.35
N GLU A 227 20.02 -21.14 -19.56
CA GLU A 227 20.39 -21.99 -20.71
C GLU A 227 21.90 -21.93 -21.00
N ARG A 228 22.47 -20.73 -21.01
CA ARG A 228 23.91 -20.52 -21.29
C ARG A 228 24.80 -21.15 -20.23
N HIS A 229 24.45 -20.99 -18.95
CA HIS A 229 25.32 -21.41 -17.85
C HIS A 229 25.03 -22.84 -17.39
N ALA A 230 23.86 -23.38 -17.72
CA ALA A 230 23.48 -24.75 -17.40
C ALA A 230 24.20 -25.82 -18.26
N GLY A 231 24.69 -25.48 -19.45
CA GLY A 231 25.37 -26.46 -20.33
C GLY A 231 26.60 -27.10 -19.68
N GLU A 232 27.32 -26.36 -18.84
CA GLU A 232 28.44 -26.91 -18.05
C GLU A 232 27.99 -27.94 -16.98
N PHE A 233 26.69 -27.98 -16.66
CA PHE A 233 26.10 -28.90 -15.69
C PHE A 233 25.89 -30.29 -16.32
N SER A 234 25.44 -30.37 -17.58
CA SER A 234 25.25 -31.65 -18.29
C SER A 234 26.57 -32.41 -18.48
N ASN A 235 27.66 -31.68 -18.71
CA ASN A 235 28.97 -32.31 -18.94
C ASN A 235 29.58 -32.93 -17.67
N ARG A 236 29.20 -32.46 -16.47
CA ARG A 236 29.72 -32.96 -15.17
C ARG A 236 28.90 -34.10 -14.57
N THR A 237 27.65 -34.24 -14.98
CA THR A 237 26.69 -35.21 -14.41
C THR A 237 26.74 -36.59 -15.07
N SER A 238 27.52 -36.75 -16.15
CA SER A 238 27.78 -38.05 -16.80
C SER A 238 28.42 -39.11 -15.89
N ALA A 239 28.88 -38.73 -14.69
CA ALA A 239 29.54 -39.62 -13.73
C ALA A 239 28.82 -39.68 -12.37
N LYS A 240 27.59 -40.22 -12.29
CA LYS A 240 26.88 -40.63 -11.03
C LYS A 240 26.83 -39.60 -9.88
N ALA A 241 27.23 -38.35 -10.11
CA ALA A 241 27.33 -37.33 -9.09
C ALA A 241 25.94 -36.73 -8.92
N ARG A 242 25.23 -37.21 -7.88
CA ARG A 242 23.95 -36.66 -7.43
C ARG A 242 24.04 -35.14 -7.36
N PHE A 243 23.05 -34.46 -7.89
CA PHE A 243 22.92 -33.01 -7.81
C PHE A 243 22.20 -32.67 -6.49
N PRO A 244 22.91 -32.17 -5.47
CA PRO A 244 22.27 -31.89 -4.20
C PRO A 244 21.60 -30.52 -4.31
N ILE A 245 20.29 -30.53 -4.59
CA ILE A 245 19.44 -29.38 -4.36
C ILE A 245 19.32 -29.24 -2.84
N PRO A 246 19.65 -28.08 -2.26
CA PRO A 246 19.40 -27.83 -0.84
C PRO A 246 17.92 -28.05 -0.52
N ASP A 247 17.64 -28.72 0.59
CA ASP A 247 16.28 -29.14 0.95
C ASP A 247 15.32 -27.96 1.03
N ASP A 248 15.77 -26.78 1.46
CA ASP A 248 14.97 -25.56 1.53
C ASP A 248 14.50 -25.09 0.14
N ILE A 249 15.33 -25.25 -0.88
CA ILE A 249 14.99 -24.93 -2.27
C ILE A 249 14.11 -26.02 -2.86
N ALA A 250 14.43 -27.29 -2.61
CA ALA A 250 13.64 -28.42 -3.07
C ALA A 250 12.20 -28.34 -2.54
N GLU A 251 12.05 -27.98 -1.27
CA GLU A 251 10.76 -27.75 -0.64
C GLU A 251 9.97 -26.59 -1.28
N GLU A 252 10.64 -25.56 -1.81
CA GLU A 252 9.98 -24.42 -2.45
C GLU A 252 9.58 -24.65 -3.91
N ILE A 253 10.32 -25.47 -4.68
CA ILE A 253 10.10 -25.58 -6.14
C ILE A 253 9.38 -26.87 -6.59
N TRP A 254 9.42 -27.96 -5.81
CA TRP A 254 8.94 -29.29 -6.25
C TRP A 254 7.53 -29.65 -5.74
N LEU A 255 6.52 -29.83 -6.59
CA LEU A 255 5.14 -30.09 -6.12
C LEU A 255 4.85 -31.57 -5.77
N ARG A 256 5.58 -32.53 -6.34
CA ARG A 256 5.41 -33.97 -6.07
C ARG A 256 6.40 -34.42 -5.00
N SER A 257 5.92 -34.90 -3.85
CA SER A 257 6.68 -35.76 -2.93
C SER A 257 5.74 -36.86 -2.49
N ASN A 258 5.68 -37.92 -3.29
CA ASN A 258 4.94 -39.14 -2.94
C ASN A 258 5.77 -39.95 -1.93
N ASN A 259 5.93 -39.50 -0.68
CA ASN A 259 6.60 -40.23 0.43
C ASN A 259 7.97 -40.89 0.15
N ARG A 260 8.54 -40.75 -1.04
CA ARG A 260 9.87 -41.18 -1.43
C ARG A 260 10.83 -40.08 -1.00
N SER A 261 11.97 -40.46 -0.44
CA SER A 261 13.03 -39.51 -0.11
C SER A 261 13.31 -38.59 -1.30
N THR A 262 13.58 -37.31 -1.02
CA THR A 262 13.97 -36.29 -2.02
C THR A 262 15.06 -36.80 -2.97
N GLU A 263 15.90 -37.71 -2.48
CA GLU A 263 16.98 -38.39 -3.22
C GLU A 263 16.53 -39.17 -4.46
N GLY A 264 15.37 -39.84 -4.44
CA GLY A 264 14.92 -40.64 -5.59
C GLY A 264 14.28 -39.80 -6.70
N LEU A 265 13.66 -38.69 -6.31
CA LEU A 265 12.97 -37.78 -7.21
C LEU A 265 13.96 -36.89 -7.99
N THR A 266 15.08 -36.55 -7.35
CA THR A 266 16.15 -35.79 -8.01
C THR A 266 16.73 -36.56 -9.18
N ASP A 267 17.07 -37.84 -9.03
CA ASP A 267 17.76 -38.57 -10.10
C ASP A 267 16.86 -38.77 -11.34
N GLU A 268 15.58 -39.09 -11.16
CA GLU A 268 14.64 -39.27 -12.28
C GLU A 268 14.35 -37.95 -13.02
N ILE A 269 14.12 -36.87 -12.27
CA ILE A 269 13.85 -35.55 -12.86
C ILE A 269 15.14 -34.98 -13.46
N LEU A 270 16.30 -35.08 -12.83
CA LEU A 270 17.56 -34.55 -13.39
C LEU A 270 17.99 -35.30 -14.66
N CYS A 271 17.68 -36.59 -14.77
CA CYS A 271 17.95 -37.35 -15.98
C CYS A 271 17.03 -36.97 -17.14
N ARG A 272 15.80 -36.51 -16.85
CA ARG A 272 14.78 -36.18 -17.86
C ARG A 272 14.61 -34.67 -18.12
N THR A 273 15.00 -33.85 -17.16
CA THR A 273 14.74 -32.40 -17.16
C THR A 273 15.99 -31.66 -17.51
N GLU A 274 15.85 -30.72 -18.44
CA GLU A 274 16.90 -29.80 -18.80
C GLU A 274 17.47 -29.06 -17.57
N PRO A 275 18.79 -29.13 -17.28
CA PRO A 275 19.39 -28.53 -16.09
C PRO A 275 19.13 -27.03 -15.94
N TRP A 276 18.95 -26.32 -17.06
CA TRP A 276 18.62 -24.89 -17.05
C TRP A 276 17.24 -24.61 -16.43
N LEU A 277 16.30 -25.56 -16.52
CA LEU A 277 14.95 -25.41 -15.99
C LEU A 277 14.97 -25.35 -14.46
N ILE A 278 15.76 -26.23 -13.84
CA ILE A 278 15.97 -26.28 -12.39
C ILE A 278 16.69 -25.03 -11.90
N LEU A 279 17.74 -24.61 -12.62
CA LEU A 279 18.46 -23.38 -12.31
C LEU A 279 17.53 -22.16 -12.41
N SER A 280 16.67 -22.10 -13.43
CA SER A 280 15.68 -21.04 -13.62
C SER A 280 14.65 -21.03 -12.48
N ALA A 281 14.10 -22.20 -12.11
CA ALA A 281 13.18 -22.37 -11.00
C ALA A 281 13.77 -21.84 -9.69
N TRP A 282 14.99 -22.26 -9.38
CA TRP A 282 15.69 -21.83 -8.19
C TRP A 282 15.96 -20.32 -8.21
N MET A 283 16.47 -19.80 -9.32
CA MET A 283 16.79 -18.38 -9.47
C MET A 283 15.56 -17.48 -9.32
N ASN A 284 14.46 -17.84 -9.97
CA ASN A 284 13.19 -17.13 -9.84
C ASN A 284 12.67 -17.18 -8.39
N CYS A 285 12.65 -18.35 -7.76
CA CYS A 285 12.16 -18.46 -6.38
C CYS A 285 13.01 -17.65 -5.39
N PHE A 286 14.35 -17.74 -5.50
CA PHE A 286 15.26 -16.99 -4.65
C PHE A 286 15.07 -15.48 -4.79
N PHE A 287 15.16 -14.94 -6.01
CA PHE A 287 15.10 -13.50 -6.21
C PHE A 287 13.70 -12.94 -6.00
N TYR A 288 12.63 -13.61 -6.43
CA TYR A 288 11.28 -13.11 -6.22
C TYR A 288 10.94 -13.07 -4.73
N ARG A 289 11.34 -14.09 -3.96
CA ARG A 289 11.15 -14.10 -2.50
C ARG A 289 11.88 -12.96 -1.81
N LYS A 290 13.15 -12.72 -2.16
CA LYS A 290 13.96 -11.66 -1.54
C LYS A 290 13.52 -10.25 -1.95
N ILE A 291 13.11 -10.05 -3.20
CA ILE A 291 12.83 -8.73 -3.79
C ILE A 291 11.35 -8.33 -3.70
N PHE A 292 10.41 -9.23 -4.01
CA PHE A 292 8.97 -8.94 -3.94
C PHE A 292 8.37 -9.35 -2.60
N GLY A 293 8.98 -10.29 -1.88
CA GLY A 293 8.57 -10.66 -0.52
C GLY A 293 8.88 -9.56 0.50
N ASN A 294 9.95 -8.77 0.30
CA ASN A 294 10.25 -7.61 1.13
C ASN A 294 10.42 -6.34 0.26
N PRO A 295 9.45 -5.41 0.24
CA PRO A 295 9.52 -4.18 -0.54
C PRO A 295 10.64 -3.22 -0.08
N PHE A 296 11.22 -3.44 1.10
CA PHE A 296 12.28 -2.63 1.70
C PHE A 296 13.65 -3.34 1.69
N PHE A 297 13.85 -4.37 0.88
CA PHE A 297 15.10 -5.17 0.86
C PHE A 297 16.40 -4.33 0.70
N PHE A 298 16.31 -3.10 0.17
CA PHE A 298 17.42 -2.19 -0.07
C PHE A 298 17.68 -1.18 1.06
N THR A 299 16.81 -1.06 2.07
CA THR A 299 16.90 0.05 3.06
C THR A 299 18.14 -0.03 3.93
N ASN A 300 18.66 -1.23 4.20
CA ASN A 300 19.93 -1.40 4.93
C ASN A 300 21.08 -0.71 4.16
N GLU A 301 21.15 -0.89 2.84
CA GLU A 301 22.15 -0.23 1.99
C GLU A 301 21.93 1.28 1.88
N LEU A 302 20.67 1.74 1.97
CA LEU A 302 20.36 3.16 2.00
C LEU A 302 20.84 3.81 3.31
N LEU A 303 20.63 3.15 4.46
CA LEU A 303 21.03 3.68 5.76
C LEU A 303 22.55 3.68 5.99
N LYS A 304 23.26 2.67 5.47
CA LYS A 304 24.74 2.66 5.48
C LYS A 304 25.35 3.90 4.81
N SER A 305 24.65 4.52 3.87
CA SER A 305 25.12 5.76 3.23
C SER A 305 24.95 7.01 4.09
N VAL A 306 24.19 6.91 5.18
CA VAL A 306 23.91 8.02 6.11
C VAL A 306 24.78 7.91 7.36
N GLN A 307 24.91 6.72 7.95
CA GLN A 307 25.68 6.51 9.19
C GLN A 307 26.16 5.05 9.28
N GLU A 308 27.45 4.85 9.54
CA GLU A 308 28.10 3.53 9.60
C GLU A 308 27.55 2.64 10.73
N GLU A 309 27.05 3.23 11.82
CA GLU A 309 26.54 2.49 12.97
C GLU A 309 25.31 1.61 12.64
N PHE A 310 24.60 1.88 11.55
CA PHE A 310 23.45 1.07 11.11
C PHE A 310 23.84 -0.26 10.47
N GLU A 311 25.13 -0.55 10.26
CA GLU A 311 25.58 -1.80 9.62
C GLU A 311 25.13 -3.07 10.34
N LYS A 312 24.90 -3.01 11.66
CA LYS A 312 24.56 -4.18 12.48
C LYS A 312 23.07 -4.45 12.59
N THR A 313 22.22 -3.52 12.17
CA THR A 313 20.76 -3.60 12.34
C THR A 313 20.09 -4.01 11.04
N ASP A 314 19.27 -5.07 11.07
CA ASP A 314 18.44 -5.47 9.94
C ASP A 314 17.14 -4.64 9.89
N PHE A 315 17.30 -3.37 9.55
CA PHE A 315 16.21 -2.40 9.48
C PHE A 315 15.16 -2.76 8.42
N ALA A 316 15.61 -3.35 7.30
CA ALA A 316 14.73 -3.84 6.24
C ALA A 316 13.72 -4.87 6.76
N SER A 317 14.19 -5.84 7.57
CA SER A 317 13.30 -6.83 8.19
C SER A 317 12.43 -6.22 9.29
N ALA A 318 12.96 -5.28 10.08
CA ALA A 318 12.20 -4.61 11.14
C ALA A 318 10.99 -3.82 10.58
N ILE A 319 11.19 -3.02 9.53
CA ILE A 319 10.09 -2.32 8.85
C ILE A 319 9.10 -3.33 8.28
N HIS A 320 9.60 -4.39 7.64
CA HIS A 320 8.72 -5.37 7.02
C HIS A 320 7.83 -6.08 8.04
N VAL A 321 8.38 -6.49 9.19
CA VAL A 321 7.62 -7.12 10.28
C VAL A 321 6.59 -6.16 10.86
N LEU A 322 6.97 -4.89 11.11
CA LEU A 322 6.03 -3.87 11.58
C LEU A 322 4.85 -3.69 10.62
N LEU A 323 5.11 -3.65 9.31
CA LEU A 323 4.07 -3.52 8.30
C LEU A 323 3.20 -4.78 8.21
N LEU A 324 3.77 -5.97 8.37
CA LEU A 324 2.98 -7.20 8.44
C LEU A 324 2.05 -7.21 9.65
N ASP A 325 2.51 -6.70 10.79
CA ASP A 325 1.70 -6.59 12.01
C ASP A 325 0.58 -5.56 11.84
N LEU A 326 0.90 -4.37 11.34
CA LEU A 326 -0.09 -3.33 11.06
C LEU A 326 -1.16 -3.81 10.06
N ARG A 327 -0.78 -4.62 9.07
CA ARG A 327 -1.75 -5.19 8.11
C ARG A 327 -2.68 -6.23 8.71
N LYS A 328 -2.32 -6.86 9.84
CA LYS A 328 -3.23 -7.76 10.56
C LYS A 328 -4.31 -6.98 11.31
N SER A 329 -3.98 -5.79 11.82
CA SER A 329 -4.97 -4.91 12.47
C SER A 329 -5.80 -4.12 11.45
N ASP A 330 -5.14 -3.51 10.46
CA ASP A 330 -5.75 -2.76 9.38
C ASP A 330 -4.92 -2.86 8.08
N ASP A 331 -5.38 -3.71 7.15
CA ASP A 331 -4.72 -3.91 5.85
C ASP A 331 -4.67 -2.60 5.02
N LYS A 332 -5.65 -1.69 5.16
CA LYS A 332 -5.69 -0.43 4.40
C LYS A 332 -4.57 0.49 4.86
N ASP A 333 -4.45 0.70 6.16
CA ASP A 333 -3.45 1.61 6.72
C ASP A 333 -2.04 1.04 6.57
N GLY A 334 -1.88 -0.28 6.71
CA GLY A 334 -0.61 -0.95 6.44
C GLY A 334 -0.15 -0.80 4.98
N LEU A 335 -1.06 -0.95 4.01
CA LEU A 335 -0.75 -0.75 2.60
C LEU A 335 -0.50 0.72 2.26
N LYS A 336 -1.25 1.65 2.86
CA LYS A 336 -1.04 3.10 2.73
C LYS A 336 0.34 3.49 3.25
N LEU A 337 0.71 3.08 4.47
CA LEU A 337 2.01 3.38 5.06
C LEU A 337 3.17 2.85 4.22
N ARG A 338 3.07 1.59 3.76
CA ARG A 338 4.05 0.99 2.85
C ARG A 338 4.21 1.84 1.58
N CYS A 339 3.09 2.18 0.94
CA CYS A 339 3.06 2.97 -0.29
C CYS A 339 3.66 4.36 -0.09
N ASP A 340 3.24 5.08 0.95
CA ASP A 340 3.67 6.44 1.25
C ASP A 340 5.17 6.47 1.56
N LEU A 341 5.67 5.52 2.35
CA LEU A 341 7.11 5.37 2.61
C LEU A 341 7.87 5.09 1.32
N MET A 342 7.39 4.18 0.47
CA MET A 342 8.03 3.88 -0.81
C MET A 342 8.06 5.08 -1.76
N ARG A 343 6.99 5.89 -1.81
CA ARG A 343 6.93 7.13 -2.60
C ARG A 343 7.90 8.19 -2.06
N ALA A 344 8.09 8.27 -0.74
CA ALA A 344 9.09 9.14 -0.13
C ALA A 344 10.53 8.68 -0.40
N LEU A 345 10.78 7.37 -0.44
CA LEU A 345 12.10 6.80 -0.78
C LEU A 345 12.40 6.89 -2.28
N TYR A 346 11.40 6.71 -3.13
CA TYR A 346 11.54 6.66 -4.58
C TYR A 346 10.59 7.67 -5.25
N PRO A 347 10.81 8.99 -5.10
CA PRO A 347 9.92 9.99 -5.67
C PRO A 347 10.03 10.06 -7.21
N ARG A 348 8.92 10.42 -7.88
CA ARG A 348 8.81 10.67 -9.33
C ARG A 348 8.81 12.16 -9.67
N ASP A 349 8.82 13.01 -8.65
CA ASP A 349 8.89 14.47 -8.78
C ASP A 349 10.17 14.89 -9.52
N THR A 350 10.04 15.93 -10.33
CA THR A 350 11.12 16.54 -11.12
C THR A 350 12.01 17.50 -10.33
N SER A 351 11.69 17.79 -9.07
CA SER A 351 12.55 18.63 -8.22
C SER A 351 13.94 18.01 -8.01
N GLU A 352 14.96 18.86 -7.88
CA GLU A 352 16.35 18.38 -7.72
C GLU A 352 16.54 17.53 -6.45
N LYS A 353 15.88 17.90 -5.34
CA LYS A 353 15.89 17.09 -4.11
C LYS A 353 15.27 15.70 -4.33
N ALA A 354 14.17 15.61 -5.11
CA ALA A 354 13.56 14.34 -5.44
C ALA A 354 14.45 13.50 -6.37
N LYS A 355 15.09 14.11 -7.38
CA LYS A 355 16.06 13.42 -8.23
C LYS A 355 17.24 12.86 -7.45
N ASP A 356 17.83 13.65 -6.53
CA ASP A 356 18.91 13.20 -5.65
C ASP A 356 18.46 12.03 -4.77
N ARG A 357 17.28 12.15 -4.13
CA ARG A 357 16.71 11.06 -3.31
C ARG A 357 16.49 9.80 -4.13
N ARG A 358 15.91 9.92 -5.33
CA ARG A 358 15.70 8.81 -6.26
C ARG A 358 17.02 8.15 -6.67
N LYS A 359 18.06 8.95 -6.96
CA LYS A 359 19.40 8.45 -7.31
C LYS A 359 20.03 7.67 -6.15
N LYS A 360 19.93 8.18 -4.92
CA LYS A 360 20.39 7.49 -3.69
C LYS A 360 19.68 6.14 -3.51
N THR A 361 18.37 6.12 -3.67
CA THR A 361 17.57 4.89 -3.59
C THR A 361 17.93 3.88 -4.67
N LEU A 362 18.09 4.30 -5.93
CA LEU A 362 18.52 3.40 -7.01
C LEU A 362 19.94 2.85 -6.78
N THR A 363 20.83 3.66 -6.22
CA THR A 363 22.18 3.21 -5.84
C THR A 363 22.12 2.17 -4.73
N ALA A 364 21.29 2.39 -3.71
CA ALA A 364 21.07 1.42 -2.63
C ALA A 364 20.46 0.10 -3.16
N VAL A 365 19.48 0.18 -4.06
CA VAL A 365 18.91 -1.00 -4.74
C VAL A 365 19.99 -1.77 -5.48
N ARG A 366 20.83 -1.10 -6.28
CA ARG A 366 21.91 -1.79 -7.01
C ARG A 366 22.90 -2.50 -6.07
N LYS A 367 23.26 -1.87 -4.94
CA LYS A 367 24.13 -2.48 -3.92
C LYS A 367 23.47 -3.69 -3.26
N ALA A 368 22.19 -3.57 -2.89
CA ALA A 368 21.43 -4.67 -2.30
C ALA A 368 21.30 -5.85 -3.29
N CYS A 369 20.99 -5.56 -4.56
CA CYS A 369 20.97 -6.54 -5.64
C CYS A 369 22.35 -7.22 -5.83
N HIS A 370 23.45 -6.48 -5.73
CA HIS A 370 24.80 -7.06 -5.75
C HIS A 370 25.02 -8.03 -4.58
N GLY A 371 24.59 -7.66 -3.37
CA GLY A 371 24.59 -8.55 -2.20
C GLY A 371 23.79 -9.82 -2.45
N LEU A 372 22.57 -9.71 -2.99
CA LEU A 372 21.70 -10.85 -3.31
C LEU A 372 22.28 -11.74 -4.41
N THR A 373 22.85 -11.16 -5.48
CA THR A 373 23.54 -11.91 -6.54
C THR A 373 24.69 -12.72 -5.96
N HIS A 374 25.47 -12.11 -5.08
CA HIS A 374 26.59 -12.77 -4.43
C HIS A 374 26.15 -13.84 -3.41
N GLU A 375 25.07 -13.59 -2.65
CA GLU A 375 24.43 -14.58 -1.76
C GLU A 375 23.98 -15.80 -2.56
N PHE A 376 23.30 -15.58 -3.70
CA PHE A 376 22.88 -16.65 -4.61
C PHE A 376 24.07 -17.47 -5.12
N LEU A 377 25.10 -16.79 -5.64
CA LEU A 377 26.28 -17.43 -6.22
C LEU A 377 27.17 -18.15 -5.20
N LYS A 378 27.22 -17.69 -3.94
CA LYS A 378 27.92 -18.38 -2.84
C LYS A 378 27.06 -19.41 -2.13
N GLY A 379 25.77 -19.46 -2.44
CA GLY A 379 24.82 -20.38 -1.85
C GLY A 379 25.25 -21.85 -2.00
N PRO A 380 24.81 -22.75 -1.10
CA PRO A 380 25.16 -24.17 -1.16
C PRO A 380 24.82 -24.84 -2.50
N ALA A 381 23.69 -24.46 -3.10
CA ALA A 381 23.31 -24.88 -4.43
C ALA A 381 24.32 -24.37 -5.46
N SER A 382 24.54 -23.05 -5.59
CA SER A 382 25.40 -22.49 -6.65
C SER A 382 26.80 -23.09 -6.62
N ARG A 383 27.41 -23.28 -5.44
CA ARG A 383 28.74 -23.88 -5.32
C ARG A 383 28.84 -25.29 -5.88
N LYS A 384 27.74 -26.04 -5.88
CA LYS A 384 27.70 -27.43 -6.35
C LYS A 384 27.11 -27.55 -7.75
N THR A 385 26.32 -26.57 -8.17
CA THR A 385 25.54 -26.63 -9.40
C THR A 385 26.17 -25.77 -10.50
N LEU A 386 26.58 -24.54 -10.19
CA LEU A 386 27.16 -23.61 -11.16
C LEU A 386 28.69 -23.75 -11.21
N PRO A 387 29.31 -23.73 -12.40
CA PRO A 387 30.73 -23.39 -12.50
C PRO A 387 30.96 -22.00 -11.90
N PRO A 388 32.17 -21.70 -11.39
CA PRO A 388 32.48 -20.35 -10.93
C PRO A 388 32.23 -19.38 -12.09
N PRO A 389 31.24 -18.48 -11.96
CA PRO A 389 30.86 -17.61 -13.06
C PRO A 389 32.00 -16.64 -13.36
N ASP A 390 32.24 -16.40 -14.64
CA ASP A 390 33.15 -15.34 -15.05
C ASP A 390 32.58 -13.95 -14.71
N LYS A 391 33.42 -12.92 -14.80
CA LYS A 391 33.03 -11.55 -14.45
C LYS A 391 31.86 -11.04 -15.30
N GLU A 392 31.78 -11.44 -16.56
CA GLU A 392 30.72 -11.03 -17.48
C GLU A 392 29.38 -11.63 -17.08
N SER A 393 29.36 -12.92 -16.76
CA SER A 393 28.18 -13.66 -16.29
C SER A 393 27.63 -13.09 -14.99
N VAL A 394 28.52 -12.74 -14.05
CA VAL A 394 28.12 -12.05 -12.81
C VAL A 394 27.49 -10.70 -13.11
N GLN A 395 28.04 -9.95 -14.05
CA GLN A 395 27.52 -8.63 -14.44
C GLN A 395 26.14 -8.74 -15.12
N VAL A 396 25.94 -9.70 -16.02
CA VAL A 396 24.64 -9.97 -16.64
C VAL A 396 23.60 -10.35 -15.59
N LEU A 397 23.96 -11.25 -14.66
CA LEU A 397 23.06 -11.63 -13.57
C LEU A 397 22.71 -10.43 -12.68
N LEU A 398 23.70 -9.60 -12.33
CA LEU A 398 23.46 -8.38 -11.56
C LEU A 398 22.50 -7.42 -12.26
N GLU A 399 22.58 -7.28 -13.58
CA GLU A 399 21.67 -6.45 -14.37
C GLU A 399 20.23 -6.97 -14.35
N ILE A 400 20.06 -8.30 -14.44
CA ILE A 400 18.75 -8.96 -14.31
C ILE A 400 18.17 -8.68 -12.91
N VAL A 401 18.95 -8.92 -11.86
CA VAL A 401 18.52 -8.76 -10.45
C VAL A 401 18.26 -7.29 -10.11
N THR A 402 19.07 -6.36 -10.63
CA THR A 402 18.84 -4.92 -10.47
C THR A 402 17.55 -4.49 -11.16
N SER A 403 17.26 -5.04 -12.34
CA SER A 403 16.02 -4.75 -13.06
C SER A 403 14.78 -5.26 -12.32
N LEU A 404 14.86 -6.44 -11.69
CA LEU A 404 13.82 -6.95 -10.77
C LEU A 404 13.64 -6.01 -9.57
N GLY A 405 14.74 -5.57 -8.96
CA GLY A 405 14.72 -4.64 -7.82
C GLY A 405 14.02 -3.32 -8.15
N ILE A 406 14.35 -2.71 -9.29
CA ILE A 406 13.70 -1.48 -9.75
C ILE A 406 12.20 -1.71 -10.02
N LEU A 407 11.84 -2.85 -10.62
CA LEU A 407 10.44 -3.18 -10.88
C LEU A 407 9.65 -3.39 -9.58
N SER A 408 10.28 -3.96 -8.55
CA SER A 408 9.68 -4.06 -7.21
C SER A 408 9.40 -2.70 -6.60
N LEU A 409 10.25 -1.68 -6.82
CA LEU A 409 9.93 -0.30 -6.40
C LEU A 409 8.67 0.22 -7.11
N ASP A 410 8.58 0.05 -8.43
CA ASP A 410 7.45 0.51 -9.22
C ASP A 410 6.14 -0.12 -8.73
N ILE A 411 6.13 -1.43 -8.46
CA ILE A 411 4.97 -2.14 -7.90
C ILE A 411 4.69 -1.67 -6.47
N SER A 412 5.74 -1.50 -5.65
CA SER A 412 5.60 -1.18 -4.23
C SER A 412 5.12 0.24 -3.96
N THR A 413 5.10 1.12 -4.96
CA THR A 413 4.52 2.46 -4.85
C THR A 413 3.01 2.52 -5.15
N GLN A 414 2.40 1.38 -5.46
CA GLN A 414 0.93 1.23 -5.57
C GLN A 414 0.36 0.83 -4.21
N ARG A 415 -0.91 1.15 -3.93
CA ARG A 415 -1.60 0.77 -2.67
C ARG A 415 -2.13 -0.66 -2.65
N SER A 416 -1.78 -1.48 -3.63
CA SER A 416 -2.16 -2.90 -3.69
C SER A 416 -1.22 -3.79 -2.88
N ALA A 417 -1.75 -4.87 -2.32
CA ALA A 417 -0.95 -5.90 -1.67
C ALA A 417 -0.25 -6.78 -2.71
N VAL A 418 1.06 -6.90 -2.61
CA VAL A 418 1.84 -7.83 -3.45
C VAL A 418 1.77 -9.22 -2.84
N ILE A 419 1.29 -10.19 -3.61
CA ILE A 419 1.15 -11.59 -3.22
C ILE A 419 2.00 -12.44 -4.16
N LEU A 420 3.02 -13.08 -3.59
CA LEU A 420 3.82 -14.06 -4.29
C LEU A 420 3.19 -15.45 -4.09
N LYS A 421 2.62 -16.00 -5.16
CA LYS A 421 2.00 -17.33 -5.19
C LYS A 421 3.09 -18.39 -5.39
N ARG A 422 3.50 -18.98 -4.28
CA ARG A 422 4.50 -20.05 -4.24
C ARG A 422 3.83 -21.42 -4.32
N LYS A 423 4.65 -22.46 -4.48
CA LYS A 423 4.25 -23.88 -4.49
C LYS A 423 3.11 -24.24 -3.52
N ASN A 424 3.22 -23.87 -2.24
CA ASN A 424 2.24 -24.23 -1.22
C ASN A 424 0.86 -23.55 -1.37
N GLN A 425 0.74 -22.61 -2.30
CA GLN A 425 -0.47 -21.84 -2.61
C GLN A 425 -0.98 -22.11 -4.02
N LEU A 426 -0.31 -22.97 -4.78
CA LEU A 426 -0.70 -23.41 -6.12
C LEU A 426 -1.36 -24.80 -6.03
N PRO A 427 -2.28 -25.13 -6.95
CA PRO A 427 -2.82 -26.48 -7.00
C PRO A 427 -1.71 -27.49 -7.33
N ARG A 428 -1.91 -28.77 -6.98
CA ARG A 428 -0.96 -29.85 -7.28
C ARG A 428 -1.08 -30.40 -8.70
N VAL A 429 -2.16 -30.02 -9.37
CA VAL A 429 -2.59 -30.52 -10.66
C VAL A 429 -2.84 -29.31 -11.56
N PHE A 430 -2.41 -29.41 -12.80
CA PHE A 430 -2.59 -28.36 -13.79
C PHE A 430 -4.01 -28.38 -14.35
N SER A 431 -4.57 -27.19 -14.56
CA SER A 431 -5.82 -26.99 -15.30
C SER A 431 -5.70 -25.75 -16.17
N LEU A 432 -6.11 -25.84 -17.43
CA LEU A 432 -6.16 -24.74 -18.38
C LEU A 432 -7.10 -23.62 -17.91
N SER A 433 -8.12 -23.98 -17.12
CA SER A 433 -9.08 -23.04 -16.55
C SER A 433 -8.50 -22.18 -15.42
N ASP A 434 -7.36 -22.58 -14.84
CA ASP A 434 -6.72 -21.82 -13.78
C ASP A 434 -5.98 -20.59 -14.35
N SER A 435 -6.60 -19.42 -14.16
CA SER A 435 -6.04 -18.13 -14.58
C SER A 435 -4.65 -17.82 -14.00
N LEU A 436 -4.25 -18.46 -12.90
CA LEU A 436 -2.97 -18.22 -12.23
C LEU A 436 -1.83 -19.06 -12.81
N LEU A 437 -2.11 -20.11 -13.58
CA LEU A 437 -1.10 -21.03 -14.09
C LEU A 437 -0.82 -20.83 -15.57
N GLU A 438 0.44 -21.05 -15.95
CA GLU A 438 0.93 -21.05 -17.32
C GLU A 438 1.86 -22.26 -17.50
N PRO A 439 1.65 -23.11 -18.52
CA PRO A 439 2.54 -24.22 -18.78
C PRO A 439 3.90 -23.69 -19.26
N ASN A 440 4.98 -24.36 -18.89
CA ASN A 440 6.32 -24.03 -19.37
C ASN A 440 6.42 -24.20 -20.89
N SER A 441 7.27 -23.40 -21.55
CA SER A 441 7.47 -23.45 -23.01
C SER A 441 7.94 -24.81 -23.54
N LEU A 442 8.48 -25.69 -22.69
CA LEU A 442 8.81 -27.07 -23.08
C LEU A 442 7.57 -27.89 -23.49
N HIS A 443 6.38 -27.50 -23.02
CA HIS A 443 5.10 -28.13 -23.38
C HIS A 443 4.45 -27.53 -24.63
N GLU A 444 5.10 -26.57 -25.31
CA GLU A 444 4.51 -25.91 -26.48
C GLU A 444 4.15 -26.91 -27.59
N LYS A 445 4.96 -27.95 -27.80
CA LYS A 445 4.67 -29.01 -28.78
C LYS A 445 3.43 -29.82 -28.42
N GLU A 446 3.27 -30.19 -27.16
CA GLU A 446 2.10 -30.95 -26.67
C GLU A 446 0.82 -30.12 -26.86
N LEU A 447 0.87 -28.84 -26.44
CA LEU A 447 -0.26 -27.91 -26.58
C LEU A 447 -0.63 -27.62 -28.04
N THR A 448 0.32 -27.70 -28.99
CA THR A 448 0.00 -27.58 -30.42
C THR A 448 -0.69 -28.81 -31.00
N ILE A 449 -0.54 -29.98 -30.36
CA ILE A 449 -1.19 -31.23 -30.79
C ILE A 449 -2.58 -31.31 -30.18
N ASP A 450 -2.68 -31.09 -28.86
CA ASP A 450 -3.93 -31.08 -28.12
C ASP A 450 -3.80 -30.15 -26.90
N GLU A 451 -4.62 -29.09 -26.86
CA GLU A 451 -4.60 -28.13 -25.76
C GLU A 451 -4.91 -28.80 -24.42
N GLU A 452 -5.78 -29.83 -24.40
CA GLU A 452 -6.23 -30.55 -23.20
C GLU A 452 -5.23 -31.62 -22.73
N GLN A 453 -4.14 -31.87 -23.48
CA GLN A 453 -3.17 -32.93 -23.15
C GLN A 453 -2.52 -32.74 -21.77
N LEU A 454 -2.44 -31.50 -21.28
CA LEU A 454 -1.89 -31.17 -19.96
C LEU A 454 -2.94 -31.14 -18.85
N GLU A 455 -4.23 -31.20 -19.18
CA GLU A 455 -5.31 -31.11 -18.21
C GLU A 455 -5.21 -32.26 -17.20
N ASN A 456 -5.39 -31.95 -15.92
CA ASN A 456 -5.27 -32.90 -14.81
C ASN A 456 -3.88 -33.54 -14.62
N ARG A 457 -2.83 -33.09 -15.31
CA ARG A 457 -1.46 -33.56 -15.04
C ARG A 457 -0.91 -33.00 -13.74
N HIS A 458 -0.15 -33.83 -13.04
CA HIS A 458 0.54 -33.38 -11.83
C HIS A 458 1.62 -32.36 -12.15
N ILE A 459 1.63 -31.26 -11.40
CA ILE A 459 2.70 -30.29 -11.51
C ILE A 459 3.93 -30.87 -10.81
N MET A 460 5.04 -30.95 -11.54
CA MET A 460 6.30 -31.47 -11.04
C MET A 460 7.16 -30.35 -10.46
N LEU A 461 7.27 -29.23 -11.20
CA LEU A 461 8.16 -28.12 -10.88
C LEU A 461 7.48 -26.76 -11.12
N VAL A 462 7.66 -25.82 -10.19
CA VAL A 462 7.28 -24.41 -10.39
C VAL A 462 8.52 -23.63 -10.81
N THR A 463 8.62 -23.27 -12.09
CA THR A 463 9.80 -22.61 -12.66
C THR A 463 9.80 -21.10 -12.46
N CYS A 464 8.63 -20.50 -12.24
CA CYS A 464 8.50 -19.10 -11.85
C CYS A 464 7.27 -18.95 -10.94
N PRO A 465 7.40 -18.35 -9.74
CA PRO A 465 6.25 -18.13 -8.87
C PRO A 465 5.28 -17.11 -9.48
N GLY A 466 4.00 -17.25 -9.16
CA GLY A 466 2.99 -16.29 -9.60
C GLY A 466 3.11 -14.97 -8.83
N LEU A 467 2.91 -13.85 -9.51
CA LEU A 467 2.91 -12.52 -8.91
C LEU A 467 1.54 -11.86 -9.12
N VAL A 468 0.82 -11.68 -8.01
CA VAL A 468 -0.55 -11.15 -8.00
C VAL A 468 -0.59 -9.88 -7.16
N LEU A 469 -1.33 -8.88 -7.62
CA LEU A 469 -1.73 -7.74 -6.79
C LEU A 469 -3.15 -7.95 -6.31
N ARG A 470 -3.38 -7.79 -5.01
CA ARG A 470 -4.72 -7.68 -4.44
C ARG A 470 -4.99 -6.21 -4.13
N GLY A 471 -6.08 -5.67 -4.63
CA GLY A 471 -6.34 -4.24 -4.55
C GLY A 471 -6.17 -3.52 -5.89
N SER A 472 -7.00 -2.50 -6.11
CA SER A 472 -6.71 -1.46 -7.09
C SER A 472 -5.46 -0.65 -6.69
N SER A 473 -4.89 0.10 -7.63
CA SER A 473 -3.64 0.84 -7.42
C SER A 473 -3.75 2.02 -6.43
N ASP A 474 -4.97 2.54 -6.25
CA ASP A 474 -5.38 3.60 -5.31
C ASP A 474 -5.88 3.04 -3.95
N GLY A 475 -6.16 1.74 -3.87
CA GLY A 475 -6.55 1.04 -2.64
C GLY A 475 -8.05 1.00 -2.35
N THR A 476 -8.91 1.30 -3.33
CA THR A 476 -10.38 1.31 -3.22
C THR A 476 -11.00 -0.07 -3.37
N ASP A 477 -10.60 -0.86 -4.38
CA ASP A 477 -11.15 -2.20 -4.66
C ASP A 477 -10.25 -3.30 -4.09
N LYS A 478 -10.43 -3.63 -2.80
CA LYS A 478 -9.59 -4.57 -2.05
C LYS A 478 -9.67 -6.02 -2.53
N GLU A 479 -10.80 -6.43 -3.13
CA GLU A 479 -11.01 -7.82 -3.51
C GLU A 479 -10.53 -8.12 -4.93
N SER A 480 -10.35 -7.08 -5.76
CA SER A 480 -9.76 -7.26 -7.09
C SER A 480 -8.40 -7.97 -7.04
N LEU A 481 -8.28 -9.03 -7.82
CA LEU A 481 -7.03 -9.73 -8.07
C LEU A 481 -6.54 -9.39 -9.47
N ARG A 482 -5.34 -8.80 -9.54
CA ARG A 482 -4.68 -8.42 -10.79
C ARG A 482 -3.43 -9.27 -10.95
N ILE A 483 -3.44 -10.16 -11.95
CA ILE A 483 -2.32 -11.06 -12.22
C ILE A 483 -1.26 -10.28 -13.02
N LEU A 484 -0.08 -10.09 -12.43
CA LEU A 484 1.08 -9.47 -13.08
C LEU A 484 2.00 -10.52 -13.71
N ARG A 485 2.08 -11.72 -13.13
CA ARG A 485 2.73 -12.86 -13.77
C ARG A 485 2.06 -14.14 -13.29
N LYS A 486 1.62 -14.98 -14.23
CA LYS A 486 1.16 -16.33 -13.92
C LYS A 486 2.34 -17.16 -13.40
N ALA A 487 2.05 -18.12 -12.54
CA ALA A 487 3.05 -19.10 -12.15
C ALA A 487 3.36 -20.00 -13.35
N ILE A 488 4.63 -20.14 -13.69
CA ILE A 488 5.05 -21.03 -14.78
C ILE A 488 5.36 -22.39 -14.19
N VAL A 489 4.73 -23.43 -14.73
CA VAL A 489 4.77 -24.78 -14.17
C VAL A 489 5.17 -25.80 -15.23
N TRP A 490 5.88 -26.83 -14.81
CA TRP A 490 6.31 -27.96 -15.64
C TRP A 490 5.72 -29.25 -15.09
N MET A 491 5.14 -30.07 -15.98
CA MET A 491 4.33 -31.24 -15.62
C MET A 491 5.04 -32.59 -15.87
N GLY A 492 6.31 -32.57 -16.27
CA GLY A 492 7.02 -33.80 -16.65
C GLY A 492 6.91 -34.10 -18.15
N GLU A 493 7.62 -35.14 -18.59
CA GLU A 493 7.35 -35.75 -19.89
C GLU A 493 5.99 -36.48 -19.86
N PRO A 494 5.31 -36.62 -21.01
CA PRO A 494 4.11 -37.45 -21.07
C PRO A 494 4.45 -38.86 -20.58
N GLU A 495 3.60 -39.43 -19.72
CA GLU A 495 3.75 -40.83 -19.34
C GLU A 495 3.54 -41.64 -20.63
N ASP A 496 4.60 -42.29 -21.13
CA ASP A 496 4.48 -43.20 -22.27
C ASP A 496 3.38 -44.21 -21.93
N GLU A 497 2.32 -44.27 -22.73
CA GLU A 497 1.15 -45.15 -22.50
C GLU A 497 1.49 -46.66 -22.69
N GLY A 498 2.75 -47.08 -22.59
CA GLY A 498 3.20 -48.48 -22.62
C GLY A 498 4.22 -48.75 -21.51
N ASP A 499 4.11 -49.80 -20.69
CA ASP A 499 3.48 -51.10 -20.86
C ASP A 499 2.51 -51.39 -19.69
N ASN A 500 1.23 -51.62 -19.99
CA ASN A 500 0.29 -52.32 -19.11
C ASN A 500 -0.25 -53.56 -19.81
#